data_AF-B7BEB2-F1
#
_entry.id   AF-B7BEB2-F1
#
_cell.length_a   1.000
_cell.length_b   1.000
_cell.length_c   1.000
_cell.angle_alpha   90.00
_cell.angle_beta   90.00
_cell.angle_gamma   90.00
#
_symmetry.space_group_name_H-M   'P 1'
#
loop_
_entity.id
_entity.type
_entity.pdbx_description
1 polymer ?
#
loop_
_entity_poly.entity_id
_entity_poly.type
_entity_poly.pdbx_seq_one_letter_code
_entity_poly.pdbx_strand_id
1 'polypeptide(L)'
;CVPRHNTIDCPTLYWAAMPGNAADFPAEESFHTFIEQAVCLFTEETNYRSSLSPFGIKMVDRLTGKPLHLDISDLPMKRGVTTNRNKFVLGPSGSGKSFFMNHLVRQYYEQGAHVVLVDTGNSYQGLCEMIRRKTGGADGVYFTYTEEKPISFNPFYTDDYLFDVEKKDSIKTLLLTLWKSEDDKVTKTESGELGSAVNAYIERIRADRSIVPSFNTFYEYMRDDYRRELA
;
A
#
# COMPACT_ATOMS: atom_id res chain seq x y z
N CYS A 1 0.68 -27.01 -45.56
CA CYS A 1 1.68 -26.31 -46.39
C CYS A 1 2.78 -27.32 -46.73
N VAL A 2 3.10 -27.51 -48.02
CA VAL A 2 4.18 -28.43 -48.44
C VAL A 2 5.47 -27.60 -48.52
N PRO A 3 6.59 -28.01 -47.89
CA PRO A 3 7.84 -27.29 -48.00
C PRO A 3 8.25 -27.12 -49.46
N ARG A 4 8.48 -25.87 -49.88
CA ARG A 4 8.89 -25.52 -51.25
C ARG A 4 10.01 -24.48 -51.22
N HIS A 5 10.90 -24.52 -52.20
CA HIS A 5 11.87 -23.45 -52.40
C HIS A 5 11.15 -22.24 -52.98
N ASN A 6 10.92 -21.20 -52.16
CA ASN A 6 10.18 -20.01 -52.58
C ASN A 6 11.14 -18.96 -53.16
N THR A 7 11.06 -18.74 -54.48
CA THR A 7 11.88 -17.76 -55.22
C THR A 7 11.06 -16.60 -55.80
N ILE A 8 9.73 -16.64 -55.69
CA ILE A 8 8.82 -15.69 -56.34
C ILE A 8 8.24 -14.71 -55.31
N ASP A 9 7.78 -15.20 -54.17
CA ASP A 9 7.02 -14.40 -53.21
C ASP A 9 7.93 -13.78 -52.11
N CYS A 10 9.25 -14.01 -52.21
CA CYS A 10 10.23 -13.53 -51.24
C CYS A 10 10.20 -12.00 -51.03
N PRO A 11 10.08 -11.15 -52.08
CA PRO A 11 9.92 -9.71 -51.89
C PRO A 11 8.63 -9.37 -51.13
N THR A 12 7.51 -10.00 -51.49
CA THR A 12 6.20 -9.76 -50.84
C THR A 12 6.23 -10.17 -49.38
N LEU A 13 6.80 -11.33 -49.05
CA LEU A 13 7.00 -11.79 -47.68
C LEU A 13 7.89 -10.84 -46.88
N TYR A 14 8.97 -10.34 -47.48
CA TYR A 14 9.84 -9.35 -46.86
C TYR A 14 9.09 -8.04 -46.56
N TRP A 15 8.30 -7.54 -47.51
CA TRP A 15 7.49 -6.33 -47.32
C TRP A 15 6.38 -6.52 -46.29
N ALA A 16 5.72 -7.68 -46.27
CA ALA A 16 4.68 -8.02 -45.28
C ALA A 16 5.24 -8.16 -43.86
N ALA A 17 6.53 -8.52 -43.71
CA ALA A 17 7.21 -8.64 -42.44
C ALA A 17 7.59 -7.28 -41.80
N MET A 18 7.42 -6.16 -42.52
CA MET A 18 7.69 -4.84 -41.93
C MET A 18 6.58 -4.42 -40.95
N PRO A 19 6.93 -3.72 -39.85
CA PRO A 19 5.96 -3.28 -38.86
C PRO A 19 4.80 -2.51 -39.49
N GLY A 20 3.57 -2.97 -39.23
CA GLY A 20 2.34 -2.35 -39.74
C GLY A 20 1.86 -2.86 -41.11
N ASN A 21 2.63 -3.70 -41.80
CA ASN A 21 2.29 -4.20 -43.15
C ASN A 21 1.75 -5.63 -43.19
N ALA A 22 1.33 -6.17 -42.05
CA ALA A 22 0.84 -7.56 -41.95
C ALA A 22 -0.39 -7.86 -42.82
N ALA A 23 -1.15 -6.83 -43.24
CA ALA A 23 -2.30 -6.98 -44.13
C ALA A 23 -1.90 -7.38 -45.56
N ASP A 24 -0.67 -7.12 -45.98
CA ASP A 24 -0.13 -7.51 -47.29
C ASP A 24 0.42 -8.96 -47.30
N PHE A 25 0.28 -9.71 -46.19
CA PHE A 25 0.74 -11.09 -46.13
C PHE A 25 -0.10 -11.99 -47.06
N PRO A 26 0.53 -12.73 -48.00
CA PRO A 26 -0.21 -13.59 -48.93
C PRO A 26 -0.95 -14.72 -48.20
N ALA A 27 -2.26 -14.85 -48.45
CA ALA A 27 -3.08 -15.85 -47.79
C ALA A 27 -2.62 -17.28 -48.12
N GLU A 28 -2.06 -17.51 -49.31
CA GLU A 28 -1.49 -18.78 -49.76
C GLU A 28 -0.24 -19.22 -48.98
N GLU A 29 0.48 -18.29 -48.36
CA GLU A 29 1.64 -18.57 -47.50
C GLU A 29 1.22 -18.82 -46.04
N SER A 30 -0.07 -18.69 -45.74
CA SER A 30 -0.63 -19.03 -44.43
C SER A 30 -0.77 -20.54 -44.27
N PHE A 31 -0.76 -21.03 -43.03
CA PHE A 31 -1.01 -22.43 -42.74
C PHE A 31 -2.04 -22.59 -41.62
N HIS A 32 -2.80 -23.68 -41.69
CA HIS A 32 -3.72 -24.04 -40.62
C HIS A 32 -2.94 -24.58 -39.43
N THR A 33 -3.26 -24.06 -38.24
CA THR A 33 -2.73 -24.54 -36.97
C THR A 33 -3.82 -24.39 -35.90
N PHE A 34 -3.66 -25.10 -34.78
CA PHE A 34 -4.55 -24.94 -33.64
C PHE A 34 -4.27 -23.62 -32.92
N ILE A 35 -5.28 -23.10 -32.21
CA ILE A 35 -5.22 -21.75 -31.63
C ILE A 35 -4.10 -21.63 -30.60
N GLU A 36 -3.83 -22.70 -29.84
CA GLU A 36 -2.79 -22.76 -28.81
C GLU A 36 -1.38 -22.60 -29.39
N GLN A 37 -1.11 -23.19 -30.56
CA GLN A 37 0.16 -23.03 -31.27
C GLN A 37 0.22 -21.69 -32.02
N ALA A 38 -0.91 -21.20 -32.54
CA ALA A 38 -0.96 -19.89 -33.20
C ALA A 38 -0.57 -18.75 -32.23
N VAL A 39 -1.09 -18.77 -31.00
CA VAL A 39 -0.79 -17.71 -30.02
C VAL A 39 0.69 -17.68 -29.63
N CYS A 40 1.39 -18.82 -29.63
CA CYS A 40 2.84 -18.87 -29.39
C CYS A 40 3.67 -18.17 -30.48
N LEU A 41 3.10 -17.93 -31.66
CA LEU A 41 3.75 -17.22 -32.78
C LEU A 41 3.35 -15.74 -32.85
N PHE A 42 2.40 -15.30 -32.01
CA PHE A 42 2.01 -13.90 -31.95
C PHE A 42 3.06 -13.08 -31.19
N THR A 43 3.40 -11.91 -31.73
CA THR A 43 4.21 -10.93 -31.01
C THR A 43 3.35 -10.31 -29.90
N GLU A 44 3.62 -10.67 -28.65
CA GLU A 44 2.94 -10.10 -27.47
C GLU A 44 3.48 -8.73 -27.07
N GLU A 45 4.50 -8.22 -27.77
CA GLU A 45 5.03 -6.89 -27.55
C GLU A 45 4.17 -5.83 -28.26
N THR A 46 3.53 -4.98 -27.47
CA THR A 46 2.84 -3.77 -27.92
C THR A 46 3.35 -2.58 -27.14
N ASN A 47 3.22 -1.39 -27.72
CA ASN A 47 3.41 -0.14 -27.00
C ASN A 47 2.51 -0.10 -25.75
N TYR A 48 3.04 0.47 -24.66
CA TYR A 48 2.24 0.78 -23.49
C TYR A 48 1.06 1.69 -23.85
N ARG A 49 -0.09 1.44 -23.22
CA ARG A 49 -1.33 2.19 -23.45
C ARG A 49 -1.77 2.83 -22.15
N SER A 50 -2.41 4.00 -22.27
CA SER A 50 -3.07 4.60 -21.12
C SER A 50 -4.28 3.77 -20.71
N SER A 51 -4.50 3.67 -19.41
CA SER A 51 -5.72 3.16 -18.81
C SER A 51 -6.90 4.07 -19.15
N LEU A 52 -8.08 3.49 -19.36
CA LEU A 52 -9.33 4.22 -19.61
C LEU A 52 -10.02 4.72 -18.33
N SER A 53 -9.41 4.49 -17.17
CA SER A 53 -9.99 4.83 -15.86
C SER A 53 -9.88 6.33 -15.57
N PRO A 54 -10.89 6.94 -14.93
CA PRO A 54 -10.79 8.34 -14.49
C PRO A 54 -9.72 8.54 -13.42
N PHE A 55 -9.48 7.52 -12.59
CA PHE A 55 -8.39 7.47 -11.63
C PHE A 55 -7.11 6.97 -12.30
N GLY A 56 -5.96 7.48 -11.89
CA GLY A 56 -4.68 6.92 -12.31
C GLY A 56 -3.49 7.83 -12.03
N ILE A 57 -2.30 7.29 -12.21
CA ILE A 57 -1.04 8.02 -12.08
C ILE A 57 -0.44 8.31 -13.45
N LYS A 58 0.16 9.49 -13.58
CA LYS A 58 0.92 9.88 -14.76
C LYS A 58 2.31 9.28 -14.67
N MET A 59 2.63 8.41 -15.61
CA MET A 59 3.96 7.79 -15.77
C MET A 59 4.45 8.04 -17.20
N VAL A 60 5.59 7.47 -17.55
CA VAL A 60 6.19 7.62 -18.88
C VAL A 60 6.58 6.26 -19.43
N ASP A 61 6.35 6.05 -20.73
CA ASP A 61 6.94 4.94 -21.45
C ASP A 61 8.47 5.08 -21.46
N ARG A 62 9.15 4.02 -21.02
CA ARG A 62 10.60 3.97 -20.94
C ARG A 62 11.29 4.13 -22.30
N LEU A 63 10.71 3.58 -23.37
CA LEU A 63 11.39 3.54 -24.68
C LEU A 63 11.13 4.80 -25.49
N THR A 64 9.88 5.25 -25.55
CA THR A 64 9.49 6.40 -26.40
C THR A 64 9.41 7.72 -25.65
N GLY A 65 9.44 7.71 -24.32
CA GLY A 65 9.21 8.92 -23.52
C GLY A 65 7.76 9.40 -23.53
N LYS A 66 6.83 8.64 -24.13
CA LYS A 66 5.42 9.00 -24.22
C LYS A 66 4.77 9.02 -22.83
N PRO A 67 4.10 10.11 -22.42
CA PRO A 67 3.33 10.13 -21.18
C PRO A 67 2.19 9.12 -21.20
N LEU A 68 1.98 8.45 -20.08
CA LEU A 68 0.95 7.44 -19.88
C LEU A 68 0.10 7.77 -18.66
N HIS A 69 -1.21 7.60 -18.78
CA HIS A 69 -2.12 7.56 -17.64
C HIS A 69 -2.32 6.11 -17.23
N LEU A 70 -1.90 5.72 -16.04
CA LEU A 70 -1.93 4.33 -15.58
C LEU A 70 -2.79 4.17 -14.34
N ASP A 71 -3.81 3.32 -14.43
CA ASP A 71 -4.57 2.85 -13.29
C ASP A 71 -4.07 1.48 -12.87
N ILE A 72 -3.39 1.46 -11.73
CA ILE A 72 -2.84 0.26 -11.09
C ILE A 72 -3.69 -0.22 -9.91
N SER A 73 -4.92 0.30 -9.78
CA SER A 73 -5.82 0.02 -8.65
C SER A 73 -7.19 -0.47 -9.12
N ASP A 74 -7.98 0.37 -9.80
CA ASP A 74 -9.38 0.05 -10.08
C ASP A 74 -9.55 -0.73 -11.38
N LEU A 75 -8.85 -0.33 -12.44
CA LEU A 75 -8.92 -1.01 -13.73
C LEU A 75 -8.46 -2.48 -13.66
N PRO A 76 -7.36 -2.86 -12.99
CA PRO A 76 -6.99 -4.27 -12.83
C PRO A 76 -8.05 -5.07 -12.07
N MET A 77 -8.67 -4.49 -11.05
CA MET A 77 -9.77 -5.14 -10.31
C MET A 77 -11.01 -5.32 -11.19
N LYS A 78 -11.42 -4.29 -11.94
CA LYS A 78 -12.56 -4.37 -12.88
C LYS A 78 -12.35 -5.41 -13.96
N ARG A 79 -11.10 -5.65 -14.37
CA ARG A 79 -10.72 -6.69 -15.34
C ARG A 79 -10.57 -8.08 -14.72
N GLY A 80 -10.72 -8.23 -13.40
CA GLY A 80 -10.50 -9.50 -12.70
C GLY A 80 -9.04 -9.95 -12.62
N VAL A 81 -8.09 -9.04 -12.85
CA VAL A 81 -6.64 -9.34 -12.78
C VAL A 81 -6.15 -9.37 -11.33
N THR A 82 -6.71 -8.50 -10.47
CA THR A 82 -6.40 -8.47 -9.04
C THR A 82 -7.68 -8.51 -8.21
N THR A 83 -7.57 -9.06 -7.00
CA THR A 83 -8.68 -9.11 -6.02
C THR A 83 -8.59 -7.99 -4.98
N ASN A 84 -7.47 -7.25 -4.93
CA ASN A 84 -7.23 -6.16 -3.99
C ASN A 84 -6.37 -5.06 -4.63
N ARG A 85 -6.17 -3.96 -3.89
CA ARG A 85 -5.41 -2.77 -4.31
C ARG A 85 -4.02 -2.68 -3.70
N ASN A 86 -3.61 -3.67 -2.90
CA ASN A 86 -2.34 -3.67 -2.19
C ASN A 86 -1.19 -3.66 -3.21
N LYS A 87 -0.11 -2.95 -2.87
CA LYS A 87 1.05 -2.79 -3.76
C LYS A 87 2.32 -3.11 -3.02
N PHE A 88 3.20 -3.85 -3.68
CA PHE A 88 4.53 -4.15 -3.19
C PHE A 88 5.55 -3.52 -4.13
N VAL A 89 6.34 -2.58 -3.62
CA VAL A 89 7.36 -1.87 -4.39
C VAL A 89 8.73 -2.32 -3.89
N LEU A 90 9.48 -3.00 -4.75
CA LEU A 90 10.78 -3.58 -4.43
C LEU A 90 11.90 -2.89 -5.21
N GLY A 91 13.06 -2.75 -4.57
CA GLY A 91 14.28 -2.23 -5.19
C GLY A 91 15.40 -2.04 -4.15
N PRO A 92 16.68 -2.09 -4.54
CA PRO A 92 17.79 -1.83 -3.62
C PRO A 92 17.84 -0.36 -3.17
N SER A 93 18.68 -0.03 -2.18
CA SER A 93 18.93 1.38 -1.83
C SER A 93 19.43 2.15 -3.06
N GLY A 94 19.00 3.41 -3.21
CA GLY A 94 19.35 4.24 -4.37
C GLY A 94 18.59 3.94 -5.68
N SER A 95 17.73 2.91 -5.74
CA SER A 95 17.00 2.56 -6.97
C SER A 95 15.82 3.48 -7.33
N GLY A 96 15.60 4.56 -6.57
CA GLY A 96 14.48 5.47 -6.77
C GLY A 96 13.14 5.04 -6.15
N LYS A 97 13.11 4.08 -5.21
CA LYS A 97 11.87 3.66 -4.51
C LYS A 97 11.13 4.85 -3.89
N SER A 98 11.82 5.63 -3.05
CA SER A 98 11.22 6.79 -2.37
C SER A 98 10.79 7.88 -3.34
N PHE A 99 11.52 8.03 -4.46
CA PHE A 99 11.16 8.96 -5.53
C PHE A 99 9.84 8.55 -6.19
N PHE A 100 9.71 7.28 -6.57
CA PHE A 100 8.48 6.72 -7.11
C PHE A 100 7.31 6.83 -6.12
N MET A 101 7.54 6.47 -4.85
CA MET A 101 6.50 6.53 -3.82
C MET A 101 6.03 7.96 -3.56
N ASN A 102 6.92 8.96 -3.53
CA ASN A 102 6.53 10.36 -3.42
C ASN A 102 5.61 10.78 -4.59
N HIS A 103 5.97 10.39 -5.82
CA HIS A 103 5.17 10.67 -7.00
C HIS A 103 3.79 10.00 -6.94
N LEU A 104 3.75 8.71 -6.57
CA LEU A 104 2.53 7.94 -6.36
C LEU A 104 1.61 8.60 -5.33
N VAL A 105 2.14 8.86 -4.13
CA VAL A 105 1.38 9.44 -3.02
C VAL A 105 0.84 10.81 -3.38
N ARG A 106 1.67 11.68 -3.97
CA ARG A 106 1.25 13.00 -4.41
C ARG A 106 0.06 12.91 -5.36
N GLN A 107 0.13 12.03 -6.36
CA GLN A 107 -0.93 11.88 -7.35
C GLN A 107 -2.21 11.31 -6.73
N TYR A 108 -2.10 10.41 -5.76
CA TYR A 108 -3.25 9.89 -5.00
C TYR A 108 -3.90 10.99 -4.17
N TYR A 109 -3.09 11.77 -3.46
CA TYR A 109 -3.55 12.92 -2.69
C TYR A 109 -4.24 13.97 -3.57
N GLU A 110 -3.65 14.32 -4.72
CA GLU A 110 -4.24 15.25 -5.70
C GLU A 110 -5.59 14.75 -6.27
N GLN A 111 -5.84 13.44 -6.20
CA GLN A 111 -7.10 12.80 -6.59
C GLN A 111 -8.07 12.57 -5.41
N GLY A 112 -7.79 13.14 -4.24
CA GLY A 112 -8.68 13.11 -3.08
C GLY A 112 -8.52 11.89 -2.16
N ALA A 113 -7.45 11.11 -2.31
CA ALA A 113 -7.17 10.01 -1.38
C ALA A 113 -6.71 10.55 -0.02
N HIS A 114 -7.22 9.97 1.07
CA HIS A 114 -6.65 10.16 2.40
C HIS A 114 -5.40 9.29 2.54
N VAL A 115 -4.25 9.92 2.78
CA VAL A 115 -2.95 9.23 2.80
C VAL A 115 -2.34 9.29 4.20
N VAL A 116 -2.09 8.12 4.78
CA VAL A 116 -1.30 7.95 6.00
C VAL A 116 -0.03 7.21 5.63
N LEU A 117 1.12 7.75 6.02
CA LEU A 117 2.43 7.18 5.73
C LEU A 117 3.24 7.04 7.01
N VAL A 118 3.90 5.89 7.14
CA VAL A 118 4.94 5.65 8.14
C VAL A 118 6.28 5.79 7.43
N ASP A 119 7.05 6.81 7.79
CA ASP A 119 8.35 7.14 7.17
C ASP A 119 9.49 6.93 8.17
N THR A 120 10.43 6.07 7.81
CA THR A 120 11.63 5.80 8.62
C THR A 120 12.84 6.63 8.19
N GLY A 121 12.77 7.37 7.07
CA GLY A 121 13.93 8.04 6.47
C GLY A 121 13.71 9.50 6.09
N ASN A 122 12.66 10.15 6.61
CA ASN A 122 12.27 11.53 6.29
C ASN A 122 12.15 11.81 4.77
N SER A 123 11.89 10.76 3.98
CA SER A 123 11.77 10.83 2.53
C SER A 123 10.53 11.59 2.05
N TYR A 124 9.51 11.73 2.91
CA TYR A 124 8.23 12.36 2.56
C TYR A 124 8.00 13.73 3.22
N GLN A 125 8.92 14.18 4.09
CA GLN A 125 8.82 15.48 4.77
C GLN A 125 8.63 16.63 3.78
N GLY A 126 9.44 16.67 2.71
CA GLY A 126 9.34 17.71 1.69
C GLY A 126 7.98 17.76 1.01
N LEU A 127 7.37 16.60 0.71
CA LEU A 127 6.03 16.52 0.13
C LEU A 127 4.97 17.04 1.10
N CYS A 128 5.02 16.61 2.37
CA CYS A 128 4.13 17.11 3.42
C CYS A 128 4.24 18.63 3.58
N GLU A 129 5.45 19.19 3.63
CA GLU A 129 5.66 20.65 3.72
C GLU A 129 5.10 21.40 2.50
N MET A 130 5.27 20.87 1.29
CA MET A 130 4.71 21.45 0.08
C MET A 130 3.17 21.48 0.14
N ILE A 131 2.56 20.36 0.54
CA ILE A 131 1.10 20.27 0.72
C ILE A 131 0.66 21.28 1.79
N ARG A 132 1.35 21.33 2.94
CA ARG A 132 1.04 22.22 4.05
C ARG A 132 1.07 23.69 3.66
N ARG A 133 2.09 24.10 2.90
CA ARG A 133 2.17 25.47 2.36
C ARG A 133 1.02 25.75 1.39
N LYS A 134 0.71 24.80 0.51
CA LYS A 134 -0.38 24.94 -0.49
C LYS A 134 -1.76 25.05 0.15
N THR A 135 -2.00 24.33 1.24
CA THR A 135 -3.30 24.29 1.93
C THR A 135 -3.41 25.28 3.10
N GLY A 136 -2.39 26.09 3.35
CA GLY A 136 -2.38 27.02 4.49
C GLY A 136 -2.38 26.32 5.85
N GLY A 137 -1.88 25.09 5.93
CA GLY A 137 -1.83 24.31 7.16
C GLY A 137 -3.00 23.37 7.39
N ALA A 138 -4.00 23.33 6.51
CA ALA A 138 -5.14 22.42 6.62
C ALA A 138 -4.77 20.94 6.35
N ASP A 139 -3.66 20.70 5.64
CA ASP A 139 -3.15 19.35 5.31
C ASP A 139 -1.61 19.36 5.30
N GLY A 140 -0.95 18.26 4.96
CA GLY A 140 0.51 18.15 4.91
C GLY A 140 1.14 18.04 6.29
N VAL A 141 0.49 17.31 7.19
CA VAL A 141 0.97 17.09 8.55
C VAL A 141 2.09 16.04 8.52
N TYR A 142 3.23 16.40 9.10
CA TYR A 142 4.36 15.49 9.28
C TYR A 142 4.68 15.42 10.77
N PHE A 143 4.42 14.25 11.37
CA PHE A 143 4.80 13.97 12.75
C PHE A 143 6.21 13.41 12.77
N THR A 144 7.11 14.12 13.42
CA THR A 144 8.50 13.68 13.64
C THR A 144 8.79 13.68 15.13
N TYR A 145 9.74 12.84 15.54
CA TYR A 145 10.28 12.87 16.89
C TYR A 145 11.59 13.66 16.87
N THR A 146 11.78 14.52 17.88
CA THR A 146 13.10 15.02 18.25
C THR A 146 13.43 14.53 19.65
N GLU A 147 14.68 14.64 20.08
CA GLU A 147 15.03 14.33 21.48
C GLU A 147 14.21 15.19 22.46
N GLU A 148 13.92 16.45 22.11
CA GLU A 148 13.10 17.32 22.97
C GLU A 148 11.59 17.06 22.84
N LYS A 149 11.15 16.45 21.73
CA LYS A 149 9.74 16.15 21.44
C LYS A 149 9.60 14.71 20.93
N PRO A 150 9.64 13.71 21.83
CA PRO A 150 9.38 12.34 21.42
C PRO A 150 7.96 12.22 20.86
N ILE A 151 7.75 11.29 19.92
CA ILE A 151 6.40 10.90 19.52
C ILE A 151 5.71 10.35 20.77
N SER A 152 4.66 11.05 21.19
CA SER A 152 3.79 10.61 22.27
C SER A 152 2.47 10.18 21.66
N PHE A 153 2.12 8.92 21.89
CA PHE A 153 0.84 8.35 21.52
C PHE A 153 0.22 7.75 22.79
N ASN A 154 -0.96 8.23 23.15
CA ASN A 154 -1.69 7.71 24.29
C ASN A 154 -2.78 6.75 23.83
N PRO A 155 -2.58 5.42 23.95
CA PRO A 155 -3.55 4.44 23.48
C PRO A 155 -4.83 4.40 24.34
N PHE A 156 -4.78 4.98 25.54
CA PHE A 156 -5.93 5.08 26.45
C PHE A 156 -6.76 6.34 26.24
N TYR A 157 -6.38 7.24 25.32
CA TYR A 157 -7.13 8.46 25.06
C TYR A 157 -8.13 8.28 23.91
N THR A 158 -9.37 8.68 24.12
CA THR A 158 -10.40 8.86 23.09
C THR A 158 -11.31 10.02 23.50
N ASP A 159 -11.73 10.85 22.54
CA ASP A 159 -12.58 12.02 22.86
C ASP A 159 -13.96 11.60 23.39
N ASP A 160 -14.48 10.47 22.91
CA ASP A 160 -15.79 9.92 23.23
C ASP A 160 -15.77 8.86 24.35
N TYR A 161 -14.59 8.39 24.76
CA TYR A 161 -14.41 7.29 25.72
C TYR A 161 -15.08 5.99 25.25
N LEU A 162 -15.20 5.80 23.93
CA LEU A 162 -15.66 4.57 23.32
C LEU A 162 -14.47 3.67 22.99
N PHE A 163 -14.44 2.52 23.66
CA PHE A 163 -13.47 1.46 23.47
C PHE A 163 -14.19 0.21 23.02
N ASP A 164 -14.24 0.01 21.70
CA ASP A 164 -14.72 -1.23 21.12
C ASP A 164 -13.75 -2.40 21.39
N VAL A 165 -14.17 -3.60 20.99
CA VAL A 165 -13.39 -4.82 21.19
C VAL A 165 -12.04 -4.72 20.48
N GLU A 166 -12.01 -4.19 19.26
CA GLU A 166 -10.79 -4.04 18.46
C GLU A 166 -9.78 -3.08 19.11
N LYS A 167 -10.23 -1.96 19.68
CA LYS A 167 -9.36 -1.01 20.36
C LYS A 167 -8.83 -1.59 21.68
N LYS A 168 -9.67 -2.29 22.43
CA LYS A 168 -9.24 -3.02 23.65
C LYS A 168 -8.17 -4.06 23.32
N ASP A 169 -8.38 -4.84 22.27
CA ASP A 169 -7.40 -5.82 21.79
C ASP A 169 -6.12 -5.17 21.23
N SER A 170 -6.23 -3.99 20.62
CA SER A 170 -5.08 -3.20 20.16
C SER A 170 -4.25 -2.66 21.33
N ILE A 171 -4.88 -2.13 22.38
CA ILE A 171 -4.21 -1.68 23.62
C ILE A 171 -3.50 -2.86 24.28
N LYS A 172 -4.18 -4.00 24.40
CA LYS A 172 -3.61 -5.23 24.95
C LYS A 172 -2.39 -5.70 24.14
N THR A 173 -2.52 -5.74 22.81
CA THR A 173 -1.42 -6.13 21.92
C THR A 173 -0.23 -5.19 22.09
N LEU A 174 -0.47 -3.88 22.10
CA LEU A 174 0.57 -2.86 22.33
C LEU A 174 1.29 -3.08 23.67
N LEU A 175 0.53 -3.30 24.76
CA LEU A 175 1.10 -3.55 26.09
C LEU A 175 1.96 -4.83 26.11
N LEU A 176 1.51 -5.91 25.46
CA LEU A 176 2.30 -7.14 25.34
C LEU A 176 3.58 -6.92 24.55
N THR A 177 3.51 -6.20 23.42
CA THR A 177 4.67 -5.87 22.60
C THR A 177 5.67 -4.98 23.33
N LEU A 178 5.21 -4.07 24.19
CA LEU A 178 6.10 -3.22 25.01
C LEU A 178 6.70 -3.98 26.20
N TRP A 179 5.96 -4.92 26.78
CA TRP A 179 6.38 -5.65 27.97
C TRP A 179 7.32 -6.82 27.66
N LYS A 180 7.07 -7.56 26.57
CA LYS A 180 7.75 -8.81 26.24
C LYS A 180 8.79 -8.59 25.14
N SER A 181 9.98 -9.13 25.33
CA SER A 181 11.01 -9.16 24.28
C SER A 181 10.64 -10.18 23.19
N GLU A 182 11.30 -10.14 22.02
CA GLU A 182 11.04 -11.08 20.92
C GLU A 182 11.17 -12.57 21.34
N ASP A 183 12.00 -12.86 22.35
CA ASP A 183 12.26 -14.20 22.85
C ASP A 183 11.25 -14.65 23.94
N ASP A 184 10.47 -13.73 24.51
CA ASP A 184 9.53 -14.05 25.58
C ASP A 184 8.16 -14.49 25.03
N LYS A 185 7.86 -15.79 25.15
CA LYS A 185 6.53 -16.29 24.77
C LYS A 185 5.46 -15.78 25.75
N VAL A 186 4.47 -15.08 25.20
CA VAL A 186 3.25 -14.72 25.94
C VAL A 186 2.41 -15.98 26.18
N THR A 187 2.15 -16.28 27.45
CA THR A 187 1.21 -17.36 27.81
C THR A 187 -0.24 -16.92 27.62
N LYS A 188 -1.14 -17.87 27.40
CA LYS A 188 -2.59 -17.59 27.31
C LYS A 188 -3.12 -16.93 28.58
N THR A 189 -2.59 -17.31 29.74
CA THR A 189 -2.96 -16.74 31.03
C THR A 189 -2.56 -15.28 31.14
N GLU A 190 -1.31 -14.92 30.84
CA GLU A 190 -0.87 -13.51 30.85
C GLU A 190 -1.68 -12.64 29.88
N SER A 191 -1.94 -13.16 28.68
CA SER A 191 -2.79 -12.48 27.69
C SER A 191 -4.22 -12.29 28.20
N GLY A 192 -4.79 -13.30 28.88
CA GLY A 192 -6.12 -13.22 29.49
C GLY A 192 -6.17 -12.17 30.59
N GLU A 193 -5.26 -12.23 31.56
CA GLU A 193 -5.21 -11.33 32.70
C GLU A 193 -4.98 -9.88 32.29
N LEU A 194 -4.08 -9.63 31.33
CA LEU A 194 -3.86 -8.28 30.83
C LEU A 194 -5.10 -7.74 30.11
N GLY A 195 -5.84 -8.60 29.40
CA GLY A 195 -7.12 -8.24 28.80
C GLY A 195 -8.18 -7.86 29.84
N SER A 196 -8.28 -8.64 30.92
CA SER A 196 -9.17 -8.33 32.05
C SER A 196 -8.80 -7.00 32.72
N ALA A 197 -7.52 -6.77 32.97
CA ALA A 197 -7.00 -5.53 33.54
C ALA A 197 -7.32 -4.30 32.67
N VAL A 198 -7.07 -4.38 31.36
CA VAL A 198 -7.38 -3.29 30.42
C VAL A 198 -8.88 -3.00 30.42
N ASN A 199 -9.72 -4.03 30.43
CA ASN A 199 -11.17 -3.86 30.51
C ASN A 199 -11.60 -3.17 31.79
N ALA A 200 -11.12 -3.63 32.94
CA ALA A 200 -11.49 -3.08 34.24
C ALA A 200 -11.03 -1.62 34.39
N TYR A 201 -9.82 -1.29 33.92
CA TYR A 201 -9.33 0.08 33.87
C TYR A 201 -10.19 0.97 32.96
N ILE A 202 -10.60 0.49 31.78
CA ILE A 202 -11.47 1.24 30.88
C ILE A 202 -12.83 1.53 31.54
N GLU A 203 -13.43 0.57 32.23
CA GLU A 203 -14.68 0.80 32.96
C GLU A 203 -14.50 1.84 34.08
N ARG A 204 -13.36 1.83 34.77
CA ARG A 204 -13.04 2.84 35.79
C ARG A 204 -12.95 4.25 35.21
N ILE A 205 -12.19 4.47 34.13
CA ILE A 205 -12.07 5.81 33.51
C ILE A 205 -13.38 6.27 32.85
N ARG A 206 -14.28 5.32 32.50
CA ARG A 206 -15.62 5.65 32.02
C ARG A 206 -16.54 6.10 33.15
N ALA A 207 -16.44 5.46 34.31
CA ALA A 207 -17.21 5.78 35.51
C ALA A 207 -16.74 7.08 36.19
N ASP A 208 -15.42 7.32 36.23
CA ASP A 208 -14.82 8.52 36.81
C ASP A 208 -14.01 9.30 35.76
N ARG A 209 -14.62 10.36 35.24
CA ARG A 209 -14.02 11.24 34.24
C ARG A 209 -12.96 12.19 34.79
N SER A 210 -12.74 12.22 36.11
CA SER A 210 -11.63 12.98 36.69
C SER A 210 -10.28 12.31 36.45
N ILE A 211 -10.28 11.00 36.15
CA ILE A 211 -9.07 10.24 35.84
C ILE A 211 -8.65 10.53 34.41
N VAL A 212 -7.46 11.12 34.25
CA VAL A 212 -6.84 11.30 32.93
C VAL A 212 -6.37 9.94 32.42
N PRO A 213 -6.93 9.41 31.32
CA PRO A 213 -6.51 8.11 30.80
C PRO A 213 -5.07 8.19 30.30
N SER A 214 -4.18 7.31 30.77
CA SER A 214 -2.77 7.26 30.34
C SER A 214 -2.09 5.98 30.83
N PHE A 215 -0.87 5.72 30.36
CA PHE A 215 -0.05 4.64 30.89
C PHE A 215 0.20 4.76 32.40
N ASN A 216 0.38 5.99 32.91
CA ASN A 216 0.66 6.21 34.33
C ASN A 216 -0.53 5.84 35.20
N THR A 217 -1.72 6.31 34.85
CA THR A 217 -2.94 6.00 35.61
C THR A 217 -3.37 4.54 35.44
N PHE A 218 -3.07 3.90 34.30
CA PHE A 218 -3.21 2.45 34.16
C PHE A 218 -2.25 1.69 35.09
N TYR A 219 -0.99 2.11 35.17
CA TYR A 219 0.00 1.51 36.08
C TYR A 219 -0.39 1.67 37.55
N GLU A 220 -0.84 2.86 37.95
CA GLU A 220 -1.34 3.12 39.31
C GLU A 220 -2.52 2.21 39.65
N TYR A 221 -3.50 2.09 38.75
CA TYR A 221 -4.62 1.16 38.90
C TYR A 221 -4.16 -0.29 39.07
N MET A 222 -3.23 -0.74 38.23
CA MET A 222 -2.65 -2.09 38.31
C MET A 222 -1.97 -2.35 39.66
N ARG A 223 -1.22 -1.37 40.17
CA ARG A 223 -0.45 -1.48 41.41
C ARG A 223 -1.34 -1.47 42.66
N ASP A 224 -2.30 -0.54 42.70
CA ASP A 224 -3.00 -0.17 43.94
C ASP A 224 -4.36 -0.85 44.10
N ASP A 225 -5.08 -1.06 42.99
CA ASP A 225 -6.46 -1.54 43.00
C ASP A 225 -6.58 -2.95 42.43
N TYR A 226 -6.18 -3.17 41.17
CA TYR A 226 -6.33 -4.45 40.49
C TYR A 226 -5.60 -5.60 41.21
N ARG A 227 -4.40 -5.32 41.74
CA ARG A 227 -3.65 -6.29 42.54
C ARG A 227 -4.40 -6.75 43.80
N ARG A 228 -5.23 -5.90 44.40
CA ARG A 228 -6.05 -6.25 45.58
C ARG A 228 -7.28 -7.05 45.19
N GLU A 229 -7.82 -6.83 44.00
CA GLU A 229 -8.96 -7.58 43.46
C GLU A 229 -8.59 -9.03 43.09
N LEU A 230 -7.30 -9.28 42.82
CA LEU A 230 -6.74 -10.60 42.51
C LEU A 230 -6.31 -11.42 43.75
N ALA A 231 -6.22 -10.79 44.93
CA ALA A 231 -5.72 -11.40 46.18
C ALA A 231 -6.87 -11.93 47.04
#